data_AF-A0A4Y7KFW5-F1
#
_entry.id   AF-A0A4Y7KFW5-F1
#
_cell.length_a   1.000
_cell.length_b   1.000
_cell.length_c   1.000
_cell.angle_alpha   90.00
_cell.angle_beta   90.00
_cell.angle_gamma   90.00
#
_symmetry.space_group_name_H-M   'P 1'
#
loop_
_entity.id
_entity.type
_entity.pdbx_description
1 polymer ?
#
loop_
_entity_poly.entity_id
_entity_poly.type
_entity_poly.pdbx_seq_one_letter_code
_entity_poly.pdbx_strand_id
1 'polypeptide(L)'
;MALLAGKNMAKAGIFLEAFLFNPPFLSAPIERIKDKKLKHGIRIAGSLITAGLTIAMKRHQHQPRSENPFFALSPWVPYLFVNPGDHICSEYIWYFEHRKKMEEIGAGGIERLATQTSVTDLFFNAAGRESEPLHLLPSANLVVNRSRCEDFKQAHGIHQ
;
A
#
# COMPACT_ATOMS: atom_id res chain seq x y z
N MET A 1 9.91 -0.33 -12.10
CA MET A 1 11.17 0.41 -11.92
C MET A 1 10.96 1.88 -11.53
N ALA A 2 10.09 2.65 -12.21
CA ALA A 2 9.83 4.05 -11.87
C ALA A 2 9.38 4.29 -10.41
N LEU A 3 8.47 3.48 -9.88
CA LEU A 3 8.02 3.56 -8.48
C LEU A 3 9.17 3.39 -7.48
N LEU A 4 10.03 2.38 -7.69
CA LEU A 4 11.20 2.14 -6.83
C LEU A 4 12.18 3.32 -6.89
N ALA A 5 12.48 3.83 -8.08
CA ALA A 5 13.34 4.99 -8.25
C ALA A 5 12.75 6.23 -7.54
N GLY A 6 11.45 6.50 -7.73
CA GLY A 6 10.76 7.59 -7.05
C GLY A 6 10.79 7.47 -5.52
N LYS A 7 10.56 6.26 -4.99
CA LYS A 7 10.69 5.98 -3.54
C LYS A 7 12.10 6.26 -3.03
N ASN A 8 13.14 5.85 -3.76
CA ASN A 8 14.53 6.08 -3.37
C ASN A 8 14.88 7.57 -3.37
N MET A 9 14.42 8.32 -4.38
CA MET A 9 14.60 9.78 -4.45
C MET A 9 13.89 10.49 -3.30
N ALA A 10 12.64 10.12 -3.02
CA ALA A 10 11.86 10.67 -1.92
C ALA A 10 12.51 10.42 -0.55
N LYS A 11 13.05 9.21 -0.32
CA LYS A 11 13.82 8.88 0.90
C LYS A 11 15.11 9.70 1.04
N ALA A 12 15.70 10.11 -0.08
CA ALA A 12 16.84 11.04 -0.11
C ALA A 12 16.43 12.51 0.04
N GLY A 13 15.15 12.80 0.29
CA GLY A 13 14.62 14.16 0.42
C GLY A 13 14.33 14.86 -0.91
N ILE A 14 14.36 14.14 -2.04
CA ILE A 14 14.10 14.67 -3.38
C ILE A 14 12.70 14.24 -3.84
N PHE A 15 11.76 15.18 -3.79
CA PHE A 15 10.36 14.93 -4.12
C PHE A 15 10.08 15.21 -5.60
N LEU A 16 10.24 14.18 -6.43
CA LEU A 16 9.98 14.29 -7.87
C LEU A 16 8.48 14.38 -8.16
N GLU A 17 8.08 15.25 -9.08
CA GLU A 17 6.78 15.12 -9.74
C GLU A 17 6.81 13.83 -10.59
N ALA A 18 5.90 12.91 -10.30
CA ALA A 18 5.91 11.58 -10.88
C ALA A 18 4.51 11.15 -11.33
N PHE A 19 4.46 10.56 -12.51
CA PHE A 19 3.25 9.99 -13.11
C PHE A 19 3.45 8.49 -13.26
N LEU A 20 2.81 7.72 -12.39
CA LEU A 20 2.95 6.28 -12.29
C LEU A 20 1.75 5.60 -12.96
N PHE A 21 2.01 4.90 -14.06
CA PHE A 21 0.97 4.19 -14.82
C PHE A 21 1.00 2.70 -14.47
N ASN A 22 -0.10 2.20 -13.91
CA ASN A 22 -0.33 0.80 -13.58
C ASN A 22 0.84 0.07 -12.89
N PRO A 23 1.54 0.66 -11.89
CA PRO A 23 2.57 -0.08 -11.18
C PRO A 23 1.94 -1.30 -10.48
N PRO A 24 2.64 -2.44 -10.39
CA PRO A 24 2.05 -3.63 -9.80
C PRO A 24 1.80 -3.47 -8.30
N PHE A 25 0.68 -4.01 -7.84
CA PHE A 25 0.30 -4.13 -6.43
C PHE A 25 0.14 -5.62 -6.09
N LEU A 26 1.18 -6.18 -5.46
CA LEU A 26 1.18 -7.59 -5.06
C LEU A 26 0.53 -7.74 -3.69
N SER A 27 -0.79 -7.93 -3.65
CA SER A 27 -1.52 -8.29 -2.42
C SER A 27 -2.13 -9.69 -2.49
N ALA A 28 -2.48 -10.24 -1.33
CA ALA A 28 -3.32 -11.42 -1.25
C ALA A 28 -4.63 -11.18 -2.02
N PRO A 29 -5.23 -12.21 -2.67
CA PRO A 29 -6.36 -12.06 -3.60
C PRO A 29 -7.71 -11.72 -2.91
N ILE A 30 -7.68 -10.92 -1.85
CA ILE A 30 -8.83 -10.34 -1.14
C ILE A 30 -9.69 -9.51 -2.12
N GLU A 31 -9.09 -8.99 -3.19
CA GLU A 31 -9.78 -8.28 -4.27
C GLU A 31 -10.81 -9.15 -5.01
N ARG A 32 -10.68 -10.48 -4.97
CA ARG A 32 -11.65 -11.39 -5.59
C ARG A 32 -12.97 -11.49 -4.83
N ILE A 33 -13.05 -10.92 -3.63
CA ILE A 33 -14.26 -10.92 -2.80
C ILE A 33 -15.22 -9.83 -3.32
N LYS A 34 -16.35 -10.27 -3.91
CA LYS A 34 -17.37 -9.38 -4.48
C LYS A 34 -18.12 -8.55 -3.43
N ASP A 35 -18.26 -9.07 -2.22
CA ASP A 35 -18.96 -8.37 -1.13
C ASP A 35 -18.08 -7.26 -0.53
N LYS A 36 -18.48 -6.01 -0.79
CA LYS A 36 -17.76 -4.82 -0.30
C LYS A 36 -17.74 -4.71 1.22
N LYS A 37 -18.79 -5.15 1.94
CA LYS A 37 -18.85 -5.09 3.41
C LYS A 37 -17.93 -6.14 4.01
N LEU A 38 -17.96 -7.36 3.49
CA LEU A 38 -17.06 -8.45 3.92
C LEU A 38 -15.59 -8.08 3.66
N LYS A 39 -15.29 -7.57 2.47
CA LYS A 39 -13.95 -7.11 2.09
C LYS A 39 -13.42 -6.04 3.03
N HIS A 40 -14.24 -5.04 3.35
CA HIS A 40 -13.88 -4.02 4.34
C HIS A 40 -13.68 -4.61 5.74
N GLY A 41 -14.57 -5.51 6.17
CA GLY A 41 -14.47 -6.18 7.47
C GLY A 41 -13.15 -6.94 7.63
N ILE A 42 -12.77 -7.71 6.61
CA ILE A 42 -11.51 -8.47 6.59
C ILE A 42 -10.30 -7.54 6.66
N ARG A 43 -10.27 -6.44 5.91
CA ARG A 43 -9.13 -5.50 5.93
C ARG A 43 -9.01 -4.75 7.25
N ILE A 44 -10.13 -4.33 7.85
CA ILE A 44 -10.13 -3.68 9.16
C ILE A 44 -9.64 -4.65 10.23
N ALA A 45 -10.20 -5.86 10.28
CA ALA A 45 -9.79 -6.89 11.22
C ALA A 45 -8.29 -7.23 11.07
N GLY A 46 -7.83 -7.43 9.83
CA GLY A 46 -6.42 -7.67 9.54
C GLY A 46 -5.51 -6.52 10.00
N SER A 47 -5.91 -5.26 9.76
CA SER A 47 -5.17 -4.08 10.21
C SER A 47 -5.04 -4.03 11.73
N LEU A 48 -6.13 -4.33 12.45
CA LEU A 48 -6.14 -4.34 13.93
C LEU A 48 -5.25 -5.44 14.51
N ILE A 49 -5.34 -6.67 13.98
CA ILE A 49 -4.49 -7.79 14.41
C ILE A 49 -3.02 -7.44 14.21
N THR A 50 -2.69 -6.93 13.02
CA THR A 50 -1.33 -6.53 12.64
C THR A 50 -0.80 -5.45 13.58
N ALA A 51 -1.59 -4.40 13.82
CA ALA A 51 -1.23 -3.33 14.74
C ALA A 51 -0.98 -3.85 16.16
N GLY A 52 -1.86 -4.72 16.68
CA GLY A 52 -1.70 -5.33 18.00
C GLY A 52 -0.40 -6.13 18.12
N LEU A 53 -0.06 -6.93 17.10
CA LEU A 53 1.18 -7.70 17.07
C LEU A 53 2.42 -6.80 17.01
N THR A 54 2.38 -5.74 16.18
CA THR A 54 3.47 -4.74 16.10
C THR A 54 3.70 -4.04 17.44
N ILE A 55 2.65 -3.67 18.18
CA ILE A 55 2.78 -3.07 19.53
C ILE A 55 3.44 -4.06 20.49
N ALA A 56 2.98 -5.31 20.51
CA ALA A 56 3.54 -6.34 21.38
C ALA A 56 5.03 -6.57 21.12
N MET A 57 5.44 -6.69 19.85
CA MET A 57 6.85 -6.89 19.46
C MET A 57 7.73 -5.68 19.82
N LYS A 58 7.25 -4.44 19.56
CA LYS A 58 7.98 -3.21 19.93
C LYS A 58 8.16 -3.06 21.45
N ARG A 59 7.27 -3.64 22.27
CA ARG A 59 7.44 -3.67 23.73
C ARG A 59 8.58 -4.60 24.17
N HIS A 60 8.87 -5.63 23.39
CA HIS A 60 9.95 -6.59 23.67
C HIS A 60 11.30 -6.20 23.07
N GLN A 61 11.34 -5.31 22.07
CA GLN A 61 12.56 -4.82 21.42
C GLN A 61 12.83 -3.36 21.80
N HIS A 62 13.85 -3.10 22.62
CA HIS A 62 14.42 -1.76 22.82
C HIS A 62 15.24 -1.36 21.58
N GLN A 63 14.58 -1.13 20.45
CA GLN A 63 15.26 -0.61 19.26
C GLN A 63 15.16 0.92 19.23
N PRO A 64 16.26 1.64 18.97
CA PRO A 64 16.20 3.08 18.77
C PRO A 64 15.23 3.37 17.61
N ARG A 65 14.52 4.48 17.74
CA ARG A 65 13.48 4.96 16.83
C ARG A 65 14.10 5.29 15.47
N SER A 66 14.46 4.30 14.66
CA SER A 66 14.83 4.52 13.26
C SER A 66 13.60 5.11 12.56
N GLU A 67 13.80 6.25 11.89
CA GLU A 67 12.74 6.86 11.10
C GLU A 67 12.30 5.86 10.03
N ASN A 68 11.01 5.49 10.05
CA ASN A 68 10.51 4.43 9.20
C ASN A 68 10.57 4.89 7.72
N PRO A 69 11.20 4.11 6.82
CA PRO A 69 11.31 4.44 5.40
C PRO A 69 9.96 4.72 4.72
N PHE A 70 8.86 4.17 5.24
CA PHE A 70 7.50 4.43 4.75
C PHE A 70 7.02 5.86 5.08
N PHE A 71 7.33 6.38 6.26
CA PHE A 71 6.91 7.75 6.63
C PHE A 71 7.74 8.82 5.96
N ALA A 72 9.02 8.54 5.67
CA ALA A 72 9.87 9.42 4.87
C ALA A 72 9.26 9.71 3.49
N LEU A 73 8.36 8.84 2.99
CA LEU A 73 7.64 9.04 1.73
C LEU A 73 6.41 9.94 1.85
N SER A 74 5.95 10.29 3.05
CA SER A 74 4.69 11.04 3.24
C SER A 74 4.64 12.39 2.50
N PRO A 75 5.74 13.16 2.40
CA PRO A 75 5.75 14.40 1.62
C PRO A 75 5.72 14.18 0.09
N TRP A 76 6.04 12.98 -0.40
CA TRP A 76 6.02 12.67 -1.82
C TRP A 76 4.61 12.23 -2.25
N VAL A 77 3.98 13.00 -3.14
CA VAL A 77 2.61 12.73 -3.62
C VAL A 77 2.60 12.50 -5.13
N PRO A 78 2.93 11.28 -5.61
CA PRO A 78 2.91 10.97 -7.03
C PRO A 78 1.47 10.91 -7.58
N TYR A 79 1.32 11.20 -8.86
CA TYR A 79 0.09 10.88 -9.60
C TYR A 79 0.10 9.40 -9.95
N LEU A 80 -0.94 8.68 -9.53
CA LEU A 80 -1.05 7.25 -9.69
C LEU A 80 -2.27 6.93 -10.56
N PHE A 81 -2.01 6.43 -11.77
CA PHE A 81 -3.03 6.08 -12.75
C PHE A 81 -3.27 4.57 -12.69
N VAL A 82 -4.51 4.19 -12.44
CA VAL A 82 -4.94 2.79 -12.32
C VAL A 82 -6.25 2.55 -13.06
N ASN A 83 -6.51 1.29 -13.40
CA ASN A 83 -7.76 0.87 -14.02
C ASN A 83 -8.44 -0.21 -13.16
N PRO A 84 -9.75 -0.12 -12.83
CA PRO A 84 -10.45 -1.17 -12.09
C PRO A 84 -10.46 -2.55 -12.79
N GLY A 85 -10.36 -2.57 -14.13
CA GLY A 85 -10.24 -3.79 -14.93
C GLY A 85 -8.83 -4.41 -14.93
N ASP A 86 -7.84 -3.73 -14.35
CA ASP A 86 -6.47 -4.21 -14.24
C ASP A 86 -6.23 -4.89 -12.90
N HIS A 87 -6.27 -6.21 -12.87
CA HIS A 87 -6.06 -7.00 -11.64
C HIS A 87 -4.63 -6.93 -11.09
N ILE A 88 -3.68 -6.34 -11.81
CA ILE A 88 -2.29 -6.18 -11.38
C ILE A 88 -2.13 -4.93 -10.49
N CYS A 89 -2.87 -3.85 -10.76
CA CYS A 89 -2.73 -2.58 -10.03
C CYS A 89 -4.01 -2.04 -9.36
N SER A 90 -5.20 -2.56 -9.70
CA SER A 90 -6.50 -2.08 -9.18
C SER A 90 -6.62 -2.09 -7.65
N GLU A 91 -5.79 -2.89 -6.96
CA GLU A 91 -5.73 -2.93 -5.51
C GLU A 91 -5.41 -1.55 -4.88
N TYR A 92 -4.68 -0.67 -5.59
CA TYR A 92 -4.42 0.69 -5.14
C TYR A 92 -5.70 1.48 -4.86
N ILE A 93 -6.76 1.26 -5.65
CA ILE A 93 -8.06 1.92 -5.47
C ILE A 93 -8.56 1.64 -4.05
N TRP A 94 -8.60 0.36 -3.70
CA TRP A 94 -9.12 -0.08 -2.42
C TRP A 94 -8.15 0.18 -1.27
N TYR A 95 -6.85 0.14 -1.53
CA TYR A 95 -5.82 0.50 -0.56
C TYR A 95 -6.01 1.94 -0.07
N PHE A 96 -6.14 2.90 -0.99
CA PHE A 96 -6.36 4.30 -0.64
C PHE A 96 -7.75 4.57 -0.08
N GLU A 97 -8.80 3.86 -0.55
CA GLU A 97 -10.13 3.92 0.08
C GLU A 97 -10.10 3.44 1.54
N HIS A 98 -9.41 2.32 1.80
CA HIS A 98 -9.26 1.80 3.17
C HIS A 98 -8.53 2.78 4.07
N ARG A 99 -7.43 3.37 3.58
CA ARG A 99 -6.70 4.44 4.30
C ARG A 99 -7.59 5.61 4.66
N LYS A 100 -8.30 6.15 3.67
CA LYS A 100 -9.23 7.26 3.87
C LYS A 100 -10.30 6.91 4.90
N LYS A 101 -10.91 5.73 4.80
CA LYS A 101 -11.91 5.28 5.76
C LYS A 101 -11.35 5.15 7.18
N MET A 102 -10.13 4.61 7.33
CA MET A 102 -9.47 4.49 8.63
C MET A 102 -9.18 5.85 9.24
N GLU A 103 -8.76 6.84 8.43
CA GLU A 103 -8.64 8.23 8.88
C GLU A 103 -9.99 8.81 9.33
N GLU A 104 -11.05 8.63 8.53
CA GLU A 104 -12.41 9.13 8.82
C GLU A 104 -12.99 8.58 10.13
N ILE A 105 -12.71 7.32 10.47
CA ILE A 105 -13.20 6.70 11.72
C ILE A 105 -12.25 6.92 12.92
N GLY A 106 -11.22 7.78 12.77
CA GLY A 106 -10.23 8.04 13.83
C GLY A 106 -9.23 6.91 14.07
N ALA A 107 -9.23 5.88 13.23
CA ALA A 107 -8.31 4.74 13.30
C ALA A 107 -7.07 4.90 12.41
N GLY A 108 -6.79 6.11 11.89
CA GLY A 108 -5.65 6.38 11.02
C GLY A 108 -4.30 6.00 11.65
N GLY A 109 -4.14 6.16 12.97
CA GLY A 109 -2.94 5.72 13.68
C GLY A 109 -2.73 4.20 13.67
N ILE A 110 -3.82 3.42 13.73
CA ILE A 110 -3.80 1.95 13.67
C ILE A 110 -3.43 1.50 12.26
N GLU A 111 -4.04 2.11 11.25
CA GLU A 111 -3.75 1.84 9.84
C GLU A 111 -2.28 2.13 9.51
N ARG A 112 -1.77 3.27 9.98
CA ARG A 112 -0.36 3.65 9.86
C ARG A 112 0.55 2.64 10.53
N LEU A 113 0.17 2.11 11.69
CA LEU A 113 0.95 1.08 12.39
C LEU A 113 0.93 -0.26 11.64
N ALA A 114 -0.24 -0.68 11.16
CA ALA A 114 -0.41 -1.93 10.42
C ALA A 114 0.33 -1.90 9.07
N THR A 115 0.37 -0.74 8.39
CA THR A 115 1.10 -0.58 7.12
C THR A 115 2.62 -0.67 7.30
N GLN A 116 3.14 -0.29 8.48
CA GLN A 116 4.59 -0.37 8.77
C GLN A 116 5.08 -1.81 8.87
N THR A 117 4.20 -2.77 9.10
CA THR A 117 4.56 -4.16 9.37
C THR A 117 3.45 -5.01 8.80
N SER A 118 3.49 -5.36 7.51
CA SER A 118 2.48 -6.29 7.01
C SER A 118 2.60 -7.64 7.73
N VAL A 119 1.53 -8.43 7.81
CA VAL A 119 1.60 -9.80 8.36
C VAL A 119 2.72 -10.59 7.66
N THR A 120 2.85 -10.41 6.35
CA THR A 120 3.89 -11.00 5.52
C THR A 120 5.29 -10.52 5.93
N ASP A 121 5.50 -9.23 6.20
CA ASP A 121 6.77 -8.71 6.71
C ASP A 121 7.07 -9.21 8.13
N LEU A 122 6.06 -9.35 8.99
CA LEU A 122 6.23 -9.93 10.33
C LEU A 122 6.69 -11.40 10.25
N PHE A 123 6.11 -12.19 9.35
CA PHE A 123 6.54 -13.56 9.08
C PHE A 123 7.96 -13.61 8.50
N PHE A 124 8.29 -12.75 7.52
CA PHE A 124 9.61 -12.74 6.89
C PHE A 124 10.70 -12.22 7.83
N ASN A 125 10.43 -11.18 8.62
CA ASN A 125 11.34 -10.68 9.65
C ASN A 125 11.59 -11.74 10.73
N ALA A 126 10.55 -12.47 11.18
CA ALA A 126 10.72 -13.60 12.09
C ALA A 126 11.54 -14.74 11.47
N ALA A 127 11.51 -14.89 10.14
CA ALA A 127 12.32 -15.84 9.38
C ALA A 127 13.68 -15.28 8.91
N GLY A 128 14.09 -14.08 9.35
CA GLY A 128 15.38 -13.46 9.02
C GLY A 128 15.52 -12.92 7.58
N ARG A 129 14.41 -12.62 6.90
CA ARG A 129 14.38 -12.03 5.55
C ARG A 129 13.73 -10.65 5.61
N GLU A 130 14.46 -9.59 5.30
CA GLU A 130 13.88 -8.25 5.17
C GLU A 130 13.53 -7.96 3.70
N SER A 131 12.28 -7.60 3.41
CA SER A 131 11.87 -7.11 2.10
C SER A 131 10.83 -6.01 2.26
N GLU A 132 11.20 -4.75 2.04
CA GLU A 132 10.24 -3.65 2.09
C GLU A 132 9.18 -3.80 0.97
N PRO A 133 7.88 -3.67 1.29
CA PRO A 133 6.84 -3.74 0.27
C PRO A 133 6.96 -2.58 -0.74
N LEU A 134 7.28 -2.92 -1.98
CA LEU A 134 7.50 -1.97 -3.08
C LEU A 134 6.26 -1.13 -3.42
N HIS A 135 5.07 -1.69 -3.22
CA HIS A 135 3.79 -1.14 -3.67
C HIS A 135 3.10 -0.22 -2.65
N LEU A 136 3.56 -0.16 -1.40
CA LEU A 136 2.92 0.68 -0.39
C LEU A 136 3.41 2.12 -0.49
N LEU A 137 2.46 3.06 -0.54
CA LEU A 137 2.65 4.50 -0.62
C LEU A 137 1.80 5.20 0.44
N PRO A 138 2.35 6.07 1.29
CA PRO A 138 1.57 6.76 2.32
C PRO A 138 0.52 7.73 1.73
N SER A 139 0.80 8.28 0.56
CA SER A 139 0.01 9.29 -0.14
C SER A 139 0.18 9.16 -1.66
N ALA A 140 -0.85 9.53 -2.42
CA ALA A 140 -0.82 9.66 -3.88
C ALA A 140 -2.03 10.46 -4.37
N ASN A 141 -1.90 11.10 -5.53
CA ASN A 141 -3.03 11.60 -6.31
C ASN A 141 -3.55 10.47 -7.19
N LEU A 142 -4.57 9.75 -6.70
CA LEU A 142 -5.12 8.59 -7.40
C LEU A 142 -6.06 9.01 -8.55
N VAL A 143 -5.75 8.58 -9.77
CA VAL A 143 -6.56 8.77 -10.96
C VAL A 143 -7.06 7.40 -11.44
N VAL A 144 -8.38 7.21 -11.42
CA VAL A 144 -9.03 5.95 -11.81
C VAL A 144 -9.56 6.05 -13.23
N ASN A 145 -8.89 5.40 -14.18
CA ASN A 145 -9.34 5.30 -15.55
C ASN A 145 -10.52 4.31 -15.65
N ARG A 146 -11.69 4.80 -16.09
CA ARG A 146 -12.92 4.01 -16.26
C ARG A 146 -13.28 3.76 -17.73
N SER A 147 -12.33 3.98 -18.64
CA SER A 147 -12.51 3.64 -20.06
C SER A 147 -12.84 2.16 -20.20
N ARG A 148 -13.70 1.82 -21.17
CA ARG A 148 -14.01 0.42 -21.45
C ARG A 148 -12.75 -0.29 -21.96
N CYS A 149 -12.43 -1.42 -21.36
CA CYS A 149 -11.39 -2.33 -21.81
C CYS A 149 -12.00 -3.71 -22.03
N GLU A 150 -11.60 -4.38 -23.10
CA GLU A 150 -12.03 -5.72 -23.46
C GLU A 150 -11.45 -6.77 -22.51
N ASP A 151 -10.21 -6.57 -22.07
CA ASP A 151 -9.53 -7.44 -21.12
C ASP A 151 -8.61 -6.67 -20.16
N PHE A 152 -8.02 -7.41 -19.22
CA PHE A 152 -7.10 -6.84 -18.24
C PHE A 152 -5.79 -6.35 -18.88
N LYS A 153 -5.36 -6.92 -20.03
CA LYS A 153 -4.11 -6.54 -20.70
C LYS A 153 -4.23 -5.15 -21.30
N GLN A 154 -5.38 -4.87 -21.91
CA GLN A 154 -5.74 -3.55 -22.40
C GLN A 154 -5.92 -2.56 -21.24
N ALA A 155 -6.53 -3.00 -20.12
CA ALA A 155 -6.66 -2.17 -18.92
C ALA A 155 -5.28 -1.80 -18.31
N HIS A 156 -4.32 -2.73 -18.33
CA HIS A 156 -2.96 -2.54 -17.83
C HIS A 156 -2.04 -1.78 -18.79
N GLY A 157 -2.31 -1.83 -20.10
CA GLY A 157 -1.43 -1.22 -21.11
C GLY A 157 -0.22 -2.08 -21.47
N ILE A 158 -0.34 -3.42 -21.42
CA ILE A 158 0.78 -4.35 -21.74
C ILE A 158 1.29 -4.21 -23.19
N HIS A 159 0.47 -3.67 -24.09
CA HIS A 159 0.77 -3.49 -25.51
C HIS A 159 1.03 -2.03 -25.91
N GLN A 160 1.32 -1.15 -24.93
CA GLN A 160 1.68 0.26 -25.18
C GLN A 160 3.16 0.45 -25.53
#